data_AF-A0A2P6SCL4-F1
#
_entry.id   AF-A0A2P6SCL4-F1
#
_cell.length_a   1.000
_cell.length_b   1.000
_cell.length_c   1.000
_cell.angle_alpha   90.00
_cell.angle_beta   90.00
_cell.angle_gamma   90.00
#
_symmetry.space_group_name_H-M   'P 1'
#
loop_
_entity.id
_entity.type
_entity.pdbx_description
1 polymer ?
#
loop_
_entity_poly.entity_id
_entity_poly.type
_entity_poly.pdbx_seq_one_letter_code
_entity_poly.pdbx_strand_id
1 'polypeptide(L)'
;MLIFIRKQLEDGHTPANYNIQKESTLHLVLRLRGGIIEPSLMALTRKYNQEKMICRKCYALLHCGVVNYRKKCGHNNQLVEVKKKIK
;
A
#
# COMPACT_ATOMS: atom_id res chain seq x y z
N MET A 1 -15.80 8.98 -7.25
CA MET A 1 -15.25 9.16 -8.61
C MET A 1 -16.21 8.52 -9.59
N LEU A 2 -16.69 9.26 -10.59
CA LEU A 2 -17.64 8.77 -11.58
C LEU A 2 -16.89 8.40 -12.88
N ILE A 3 -17.18 7.22 -13.44
CA ILE A 3 -16.50 6.68 -14.62
C ILE A 3 -17.52 6.29 -15.69
N PHE A 4 -17.23 6.67 -16.93
CA PHE A 4 -17.94 6.23 -18.12
C PHE A 4 -16.94 5.72 -19.17
N ILE A 5 -17.14 4.53 -19.75
CA ILE A 5 -16.25 3.92 -20.76
C ILE A 5 -14.75 4.10 -20.40
N ARG A 6 -14.39 3.72 -19.17
CA ARG A 6 -13.01 3.86 -18.63
C ARG A 6 -12.45 5.29 -18.55
N LYS A 7 -13.24 6.32 -18.84
CA LYS A 7 -12.89 7.74 -18.67
C LYS A 7 -13.49 8.25 -17.36
N GLN A 8 -12.63 8.86 -16.53
CA GLN A 8 -13.09 9.59 -15.36
C GLN A 8 -13.78 10.89 -15.83
N LEU A 9 -14.95 11.17 -15.29
CA LEU A 9 -15.67 12.40 -15.59
C LEU A 9 -15.14 13.54 -14.71
N GLU A 10 -15.03 14.72 -15.32
CA GLU A 10 -14.62 15.97 -14.67
C GLU A 10 -15.83 16.84 -14.34
N ASP A 11 -15.80 17.51 -13.20
CA ASP A 11 -16.85 18.45 -12.78
C ASP A 11 -16.87 19.67 -13.71
N GLY A 12 -18.05 20.08 -14.17
CA GLY A 12 -18.24 21.23 -15.07
C GLY A 12 -18.45 20.90 -16.54
N HIS A 13 -18.34 19.64 -16.95
CA HIS A 13 -18.70 19.19 -18.29
C HIS A 13 -20.14 18.64 -18.36
N THR A 14 -20.86 18.96 -19.44
CA THR A 14 -22.22 18.45 -19.66
C THR A 14 -22.18 16.99 -20.15
N PRO A 15 -23.22 16.17 -19.91
CA PRO A 15 -23.29 14.79 -20.42
C PRO A 15 -23.12 14.67 -21.94
N ALA A 16 -23.52 15.71 -22.68
CA ALA A 16 -23.33 15.79 -24.13
C ALA A 16 -21.86 15.81 -24.54
N ASN A 17 -20.97 16.40 -23.72
CA ASN A 17 -19.53 16.44 -24.00
C ASN A 17 -18.87 15.04 -23.95
N TYR A 18 -19.54 14.06 -23.34
CA TYR A 18 -19.09 12.66 -23.25
C TYR A 18 -19.97 11.70 -24.06
N ASN A 19 -20.92 12.22 -24.84
CA ASN A 19 -21.88 11.43 -25.61
C ASN A 19 -22.67 10.40 -24.77
N ILE A 20 -23.04 10.77 -23.55
CA ILE A 20 -23.80 9.90 -22.63
C ILE A 20 -25.27 9.90 -23.05
N GLN A 21 -25.83 8.71 -23.29
CA GLN A 21 -27.23 8.51 -23.70
C GLN A 21 -28.12 8.11 -22.51
N LYS A 22 -29.43 8.12 -22.73
CA LYS A 22 -30.46 7.96 -21.68
C LYS A 22 -30.43 6.61 -20.93
N GLU A 23 -29.64 5.65 -21.39
CA GLU A 23 -29.49 4.31 -20.79
C GLU A 23 -28.03 3.90 -20.63
N SER A 24 -27.11 4.86 -20.64
CA SER A 24 -25.69 4.61 -20.43
C SER A 24 -25.38 4.20 -18.99
N THR A 25 -24.53 3.19 -18.80
CA THR A 25 -24.09 2.75 -17.47
C THR A 25 -22.94 3.61 -16.95
N LEU A 26 -23.13 4.20 -15.77
CA LEU A 26 -22.10 4.97 -15.07
C LEU A 26 -21.62 4.19 -13.85
N HIS A 27 -20.30 4.04 -13.70
CA HIS A 27 -19.70 3.39 -12.54
C HIS A 27 -19.31 4.42 -11.49
N LEU A 28 -19.95 4.36 -10.33
CA LEU A 28 -19.53 5.12 -9.15
C LEU A 28 -18.47 4.33 -8.38
N VAL A 29 -17.24 4.84 -8.35
CA VAL A 29 -16.14 4.29 -7.55
C VAL A 29 -15.94 5.14 -6.31
N LEU A 30 -16.22 4.55 -5.15
CA LEU A 30 -15.96 5.13 -3.84
C LEU A 30 -14.52 4.76 -3.42
N ARG A 31 -13.66 5.77 -3.26
CA ARG A 31 -12.33 5.60 -2.67
C ARG A 31 -12.42 5.92 -1.18
N LEU A 32 -12.47 4.89 -0.35
CA LEU A 32 -12.33 5.07 1.10
C LEU A 32 -10.87 5.45 1.39
N ARG A 33 -10.64 6.68 1.87
CA ARG A 33 -9.35 7.12 2.39
C ARG A 33 -9.53 7.43 3.88
N GLY A 34 -8.66 6.89 4.73
CA GLY A 34 -8.59 7.27 6.14
C GLY A 34 -9.65 6.65 7.05
N GLY A 35 -9.80 5.33 7.04
CA GLY A 35 -10.50 4.63 8.12
C GLY A 35 -9.69 4.68 9.42
N ILE A 36 -10.35 4.91 10.56
CA ILE A 36 -9.71 4.81 11.88
C ILE A 36 -9.48 3.32 12.15
N ILE A 37 -8.22 2.91 12.06
CA ILE A 37 -7.81 1.56 12.44
C ILE A 37 -7.53 1.58 13.94
N GLU A 38 -8.05 0.59 14.66
CA GLU A 38 -7.80 0.44 16.09
C GLU A 38 -6.28 0.43 16.36
N PRO A 39 -5.78 1.17 17.37
CA PRO A 39 -4.35 1.36 17.59
C PRO A 39 -3.53 0.07 17.72
N SER A 40 -4.07 -0.98 18.36
CA SER A 40 -3.39 -2.26 18.50
C SER A 40 -3.23 -2.97 17.14
N LEU A 41 -4.23 -2.87 16.25
CA LEU A 41 -4.15 -3.41 14.91
C LEU A 41 -3.16 -2.64 14.03
N MET A 42 -3.06 -1.31 14.22
CA MET A 42 -1.98 -0.51 13.60
C MET A 42 -0.59 -0.95 14.08
N ALA A 43 -0.43 -1.21 15.38
CA ALA A 43 0.84 -1.68 15.94
C ALA A 43 1.24 -3.05 15.39
N LEU A 44 0.28 -3.99 15.29
CA LEU A 44 0.50 -5.29 14.67
C LEU A 44 0.90 -5.16 13.20
N THR A 45 0.15 -4.36 12.43
CA THR A 45 0.44 -4.11 11.02
C THR A 45 1.83 -3.50 10.83
N ARG A 46 2.21 -2.55 11.68
CA ARG A 46 3.53 -1.94 11.68
C ARG A 46 4.63 -2.98 11.94
N LYS A 47 4.48 -3.81 12.97
CA LYS A 47 5.42 -4.89 13.30
C LYS A 47 5.60 -5.88 12.15
N TYR A 48 4.50 -6.30 11.51
CA TYR A 48 4.53 -7.32 10.46
C TYR A 48 4.87 -6.80 9.07
N ASN A 49 4.60 -5.52 8.74
CA ASN A 49 4.72 -5.04 7.36
C ASN A 49 5.76 -3.93 7.18
N GLN A 50 6.12 -3.21 8.25
CA GLN A 50 6.96 -2.02 8.20
C GLN A 50 8.28 -2.20 8.98
N GLU A 51 8.25 -2.78 10.17
CA GLU A 51 9.42 -3.01 11.01
C GLU A 51 10.12 -4.29 10.58
N LYS A 52 11.08 -4.16 9.66
CA LYS A 52 11.84 -5.28 9.12
C LYS A 52 13.32 -5.06 9.34
N MET A 53 14.07 -6.14 9.47
CA MET A 53 15.53 -6.11 9.41
C MET A 53 15.98 -6.44 8.00
N ILE A 54 17.07 -5.85 7.54
CA ILE A 54 17.74 -6.25 6.30
C ILE A 54 19.15 -6.73 6.60
N CYS A 55 19.52 -7.86 6.01
CA CYS A 55 20.90 -8.31 6.08
C CYS A 55 21.78 -7.51 5.10
N ARG A 56 22.86 -6.89 5.58
CA ARG A 56 23.76 -6.12 4.70
C ARG A 56 24.57 -6.98 3.72
N LYS A 57 24.74 -8.27 3.99
CA LYS A 57 25.50 -9.19 3.11
C LYS A 57 24.66 -9.79 1.99
N CYS A 58 23.40 -10.12 2.25
CA CYS A 58 22.55 -10.84 1.29
C CYS A 58 21.23 -10.14 0.97
N TYR A 59 21.01 -8.94 1.52
CA TYR A 59 19.81 -8.12 1.34
C TYR A 59 18.47 -8.80 1.69
N ALA A 60 18.51 -9.93 2.41
CA ALA A 60 17.32 -10.62 2.86
C ALA A 60 16.55 -9.76 3.87
N LEU A 61 15.24 -9.64 3.66
CA LEU A 61 14.30 -9.02 4.60
C LEU A 61 13.88 -10.03 5.67
N LEU A 62 13.89 -9.58 6.91
CA LEU A 62 13.74 -10.39 8.11
C LEU A 62 12.75 -9.71 9.06
N HIS A 63 12.17 -10.50 9.96
CA HIS A 63 11.30 -9.96 10.99
C HIS A 63 12.08 -9.05 11.97
N CYS A 64 11.42 -8.08 12.59
CA CYS A 64 12.02 -7.29 13.66
C CYS A 64 12.48 -8.19 14.82
N GLY A 65 13.57 -7.81 15.47
CA GLY A 65 14.16 -8.55 16.60
C GLY A 65 15.07 -9.72 16.22
N VAL A 66 15.26 -10.01 14.93
CA VAL A 66 16.22 -11.03 14.49
C VAL A 66 17.64 -10.50 14.68
N VAL A 67 18.46 -11.22 15.46
CA VAL A 67 19.87 -10.86 15.75
C VAL A 67 20.88 -11.52 14.81
N ASN A 68 20.54 -12.68 14.24
CA ASN A 68 21.43 -13.44 13.37
C ASN A 68 20.65 -14.02 12.18
N TYR A 69 21.25 -13.99 10.99
CA TYR A 69 20.66 -14.62 9.80
C TYR A 69 21.41 -15.89 9.39
N ARG A 70 20.72 -17.03 9.47
CA ARG A 70 21.33 -18.36 9.36
C ARG A 70 21.47 -18.91 7.95
N LYS A 71 20.65 -18.46 6.99
CA LYS A 71 20.49 -19.15 5.69
C LYS A 71 21.66 -18.88 4.72
N LYS A 72 21.64 -17.74 4.02
CA LYS A 72 22.55 -17.50 2.86
C LYS A 72 23.91 -16.92 3.21
N CYS A 73 24.08 -16.23 4.33
CA CYS A 73 25.35 -15.57 4.67
C CYS A 73 25.98 -16.04 5.99
N GLY A 74 25.70 -17.30 6.39
CA GLY A 74 26.43 -18.00 7.46
C GLY A 74 26.38 -17.27 8.81
N HIS A 75 25.22 -17.30 9.45
CA HIS A 75 24.98 -16.71 10.78
C HIS A 75 25.44 -15.24 10.92
N ASN A 76 25.31 -14.45 9.85
CA ASN A 76 25.72 -13.07 9.87
C ASN A 76 24.87 -12.22 10.82
N ASN A 77 25.53 -11.37 11.60
CA ASN A 77 24.92 -10.44 12.56
C ASN A 77 24.83 -8.98 12.05
N GLN A 78 25.35 -8.68 10.85
CA GLN A 78 25.23 -7.35 10.25
C GLN A 78 23.82 -7.11 9.68
N LEU A 79 22.85 -6.94 10.59
CA LEU A 79 21.45 -6.70 10.31
C LEU A 79 21.07 -5.26 10.67
N VAL A 80 20.22 -4.62 9.87
CA VAL A 80 19.82 -3.22 10.09
C VAL A 80 18.32 -3.06 9.99
N GLU A 81 17.74 -2.22 10.86
CA GLU A 81 16.33 -1.85 10.77
C GLU A 81 16.04 -1.09 9.46
N VAL A 82 15.03 -1.58 8.74
CA VAL A 82 14.41 -0.88 7.63
C VAL A 82 13.06 -0.40 8.12
N LYS A 83 12.90 0.92 8.18
CA LYS A 83 11.61 1.57 8.42
C LYS A 83 11.10 2.09 7.09
N LYS A 84 10.00 1.53 6.60
CA LYS A 84 9.30 2.10 5.44
C LYS A 84 8.76 3.47 5.84
N LYS A 85 9.20 4.53 5.15
CA LYS A 85 8.56 5.85 5.29
C LYS A 85 7.12 5.74 4.80
N ILE A 86 6.17 5.99 5.68
CA ILE A 86 4.78 6.23 5.30
C ILE A 86 4.77 7.62 4.66
N LYS A 87 4.25 7.72 3.43
CA LYS A 87 4.17 8.96 2.66
C LYS A 87 2.86 9.67 2.93
#